data_AF-A0A7K3H6A1-F1
#
_entry.id   AF-A0A7K3H6A1-F1
#
_cell.length_a   1.000
_cell.length_b   1.000
_cell.length_c   1.000
_cell.angle_alpha   90.00
_cell.angle_beta   90.00
_cell.angle_gamma   90.00
#
_symmetry.space_group_name_H-M   'P 1'
#
loop_
_entity.id
_entity.type
_entity.pdbx_description
1 polymer ?
#
loop_
_entity_poly.entity_id
_entity_poly.type
_entity_poly.pdbx_seq_one_letter_code
_entity_poly.pdbx_strand_id
1 'polypeptide(L)' 'MRRTWIIGHCRRCDEPNVYVLWLGPVQSQDHGHAPFYCCRPCVLRLEALVDAYNRRVPGLR' A
#
# COMPACT_ATOMS: atom_id res chain seq x y z
N MET A 1 4.82 -2.05 15.19
CA MET A 1 4.13 -3.27 14.70
C MET A 1 5.04 -3.99 13.71
N ARG A 2 5.20 -5.31 13.84
CA ARG A 2 5.94 -6.08 12.82
C ARG A 2 5.10 -6.11 11.54
N ARG A 3 5.73 -5.84 10.41
CA ARG A 3 5.14 -5.95 9.07
C ARG A 3 4.97 -7.44 8.75
N THR A 4 3.79 -7.98 8.97
CA THR A 4 3.46 -9.39 8.72
C THR A 4 2.58 -9.52 7.48
N TRP A 5 2.89 -10.49 6.62
CA TRP A 5 2.04 -10.87 5.50
C TRP A 5 0.93 -11.80 5.99
N ILE A 6 -0.31 -11.52 5.61
CA ILE A 6 -1.49 -12.36 5.92
C ILE A 6 -2.21 -12.73 4.63
N ILE A 7 -2.97 -13.83 4.61
CA ILE A 7 -3.86 -14.12 3.47
C ILE A 7 -5.06 -13.17 3.55
N GLY A 8 -5.39 -12.51 2.44
CA GLY A 8 -6.50 -11.59 2.37
C GLY A 8 -6.78 -11.07 0.96
N HIS A 9 -7.51 -9.96 0.89
CA HIS A 9 -7.90 -9.31 -0.35
C HIS A 9 -6.99 -8.11 -0.64
N CYS A 10 -6.38 -8.05 -1.83
CA CYS A 10 -5.58 -6.90 -2.22
C CYS A 10 -6.49 -5.71 -2.55
N ARG A 11 -6.43 -4.65 -1.75
CA ARG A 11 -7.24 -3.42 -1.92
C ARG A 11 -6.82 -2.53 -3.11
N ARG A 12 -5.92 -3.00 -3.97
CA ARG A 12 -5.39 -2.23 -5.12
C ARG A 12 -5.72 -2.89 -6.46
N CYS A 13 -5.52 -4.19 -6.58
CA CYS A 13 -5.81 -4.94 -7.80
C CYS A 13 -7.03 -5.86 -7.65
N ASP A 14 -7.71 -5.78 -6.51
CA ASP A 14 -8.91 -6.56 -6.15
C ASP A 14 -8.75 -8.08 -6.20
N GLU A 15 -7.51 -8.56 -6.19
CA GLU A 15 -7.22 -10.00 -6.15
C GLU A 15 -7.57 -10.58 -4.77
N PRO A 16 -8.47 -11.57 -4.68
CA PRO A 16 -8.81 -12.24 -3.44
C PRO A 16 -7.78 -13.32 -3.05
N ASN A 17 -7.75 -13.71 -1.79
CA ASN A 17 -6.99 -14.86 -1.27
C ASN A 17 -5.47 -14.85 -1.56
N VAL A 18 -4.85 -13.67 -1.56
CA VAL A 18 -3.40 -13.51 -1.74
C VAL A 18 -2.72 -13.05 -0.45
N TYR A 19 -1.42 -13.30 -0.32
CA TYR A 19 -0.64 -12.68 0.75
C TYR A 19 -0.61 -11.16 0.57
N VAL A 20 -1.11 -10.45 1.58
CA VAL A 20 -1.16 -8.99 1.63
C VAL A 20 -0.39 -8.44 2.83
N LEU A 21 0.21 -7.27 2.64
CA LEU A 21 0.90 -6.50 3.66
C LEU A 21 0.09 -5.25 3.99
N TRP A 22 -0.03 -4.94 5.29
CA TRP A 22 -0.58 -3.66 5.74
C TRP A 22 0.39 -2.52 5.43
N LEU A 23 -0.06 -1.54 4.65
CA LEU A 23 0.73 -0.36 4.29
C LEU A 23 0.40 0.89 5.12
N GLY A 24 -0.72 0.88 5.82
CA GLY A 24 -1.23 2.03 6.57
C GLY A 24 -2.72 2.23 6.36
N PRO A 25 -3.31 3.29 6.95
CA PRO A 25 -4.65 3.73 6.60
C PRO A 25 -4.64 4.41 5.23
N VAL A 26 -5.64 4.14 4.40
CA VAL A 26 -5.99 4.98 3.24
C VAL A 26 -7.11 5.93 3.66
N GLN A 27 -7.06 7.15 3.13
CA GLN A 27 -8.11 8.16 3.29
C GLN A 27 -8.91 8.30 2.01
N SER A 28 -10.23 8.28 2.17
CA SER A 28 -11.20 8.64 1.14
C SER A 28 -11.75 10.03 1.45
N GLN A 29 -12.12 10.76 0.39
CA GLN A 29 -12.79 12.05 0.50
C GLN A 29 -14.17 11.91 1.17
N ASP A 30 -14.94 10.87 0.78
CA ASP A 30 -16.34 10.73 1.19
C ASP A 30 -16.59 9.55 2.15
N HIS A 31 -15.61 8.67 2.34
CA HIS A 31 -15.78 7.40 3.07
C HIS A 31 -14.85 7.23 4.27
N GLY A 32 -14.14 8.28 4.70
CA GLY A 32 -13.28 8.26 5.88
C GLY A 32 -12.00 7.43 5.70
N HIS A 33 -11.59 6.71 6.75
CA HIS A 33 -10.35 5.93 6.78
C HIS A 33 -10.60 4.42 6.77
N ALA A 34 -9.78 3.68 6.02
CA ALA A 34 -9.80 2.22 6.03
C ALA A 34 -8.38 1.62 5.99
N PRO A 35 -8.14 0.40 6.52
CA PRO A 35 -6.85 -0.27 6.37
C PRO A 35 -6.53 -0.59 4.91
N PHE A 36 -5.33 -0.25 4.47
CA PHE A 36 -4.87 -0.51 3.11
C PHE A 36 -3.89 -1.69 3.07
N TYR A 37 -4.39 -2.82 2.60
CA TYR A 37 -3.65 -4.07 2.45
C TYR A 37 -3.37 -4.35 0.96
N CYS A 38 -2.12 -4.63 0.61
CA CYS A 38 -1.71 -4.87 -0.77
C CYS A 38 -0.87 -6.15 -0.94
N CYS A 39 -1.08 -6.85 -2.05
CA CYS A 39 -0.25 -7.99 -2.45
C CYS A 39 1.15 -7.54 -2.86
N ARG A 40 2.12 -8.47 -2.87
CA ARG A 40 3.53 -8.15 -3.17
C ARG A 40 3.74 -7.38 -4.48
N PRO A 41 3.15 -7.77 -5.63
CA PRO A 41 3.28 -6.99 -6.87
C PRO A 41 2.79 -5.54 -6.73
N CYS A 42 1.65 -5.34 -6.04
CA CYS A 42 1.08 -4.03 -5.80
C CYS A 42 1.94 -3.16 -4.88
N VAL A 43 2.53 -3.77 -3.83
CA VAL A 43 3.48 -3.10 -2.93
C VAL A 43 4.70 -2.62 -3.71
N LEU A 44 5.34 -3.49 -4.50
CA LEU A 44 6.51 -3.12 -5.30
C LEU A 44 6.23 -1.97 -6.25
N ARG A 45 5.04 -1.95 -6.87
CA ARG A 45 4.62 -0.83 -7.73
C ARG A 45 4.41 0.47 -6.95
N LEU A 46 3.89 0.43 -5.73
CA LEU A 46 3.77 1.64 -4.88
C LEU A 46 5.14 2.16 -4.47
N GLU A 47 6.04 1.29 -4.01
CA GLU A 47 7.40 1.67 -3.61
C GLU A 47 8.15 2.35 -4.77
N ALA A 48 8.00 1.86 -6.01
CA ALA A 48 8.60 2.51 -7.18
C ALA A 48 8.03 3.91 -7.45
N LEU A 49 6.73 4.14 -7.21
CA LEU A 49 6.10 5.47 -7.35
C LEU A 49 6.56 6.43 -6.25
N VAL A 50 6.64 5.94 -5.01
CA VAL A 50 7.15 6.71 -3.87
C VAL A 50 8.60 7.11 -4.09
N ASP A 51 9.44 6.18 -4.54
CA ASP A 51 10.83 6.46 -4.87
C ASP A 51 10.97 7.47 -6.03
N ALA A 52 10.15 7.34 -7.08
CA ALA A 52 10.12 8.31 -8.18
C ALA A 52 9.69 9.71 -7.71
N TYR A 53 8.71 9.81 -6.81
CA TYR A 53 8.27 11.08 -6.22
C TYR A 53 9.37 11.70 -5.36
N ASN A 54 9.98 10.93 -4.47
CA ASN A 54 11.04 11.40 -3.57
C ASN A 54 12.29 11.87 -4.33
N ARG A 55 12.58 11.29 -5.51
CA ARG A 55 13.66 11.78 -6.38
C ARG A 55 13.35 13.13 -7.04
N ARG A 56 12.06 13.45 -7.25
CA ARG A 56 11.62 14.73 -7.84
C ARG A 56 11.50 15.85 -6.81
N VAL A 57 11.36 15.52 -5.53
CA VAL A 57 11.21 16.49 -4.44
C VAL A 57 12.39 16.32 -3.45
N PRO A 58 13.51 17.03 -3.65
CA PRO A 58 14.64 16.96 -2.72
C PRO A 58 14.23 17.47 -1.34
N GLY A 59 14.39 16.65 -0.30
CA GLY A 59 14.26 17.07 1.11
C GLY A 59 13.11 16.45 1.93
N LEU A 60 12.30 15.54 1.37
CA LEU A 60 11.24 14.84 2.13
C LEU A 60 11.74 13.60 2.92
N ARG A 61 13.00 13.60 3.37
CA ARG A 61 13.55 12.49 4.18
C ARG A 61 13.85 12.95 5.60
#